data_AF-A0AAW2K8R7-F1
#
_entry.id   AF-A0AAW2K8R7-F1
#
_cell.length_a   1.000
_cell.length_b   1.000
_cell.length_c   1.000
_cell.angle_alpha   90.00
_cell.angle_beta   90.00
_cell.angle_gamma   90.00
#
_symmetry.space_group_name_H-M   'P 1'
#
loop_
_entity.id
_entity.type
_entity.pdbx_description
1 polymer ?
#
loop_
_entity_poly.entity_id
_entity_poly.type
_entity_poly.pdbx_seq_one_letter_code
_entity_poly.pdbx_strand_id
1 'polypeptide(L)'
;MNGAVEAEKKKIKNKNILLEIAITYRDWHEMLPFALHAYRTSVRTSTGATPYSIVYGMEAVLPLEMKYLSKSPHGDGVRRSQWAKSRYEQL
;
A
#
# COMPACT_ATOMS: atom_id res chain seq x y z
N MET A 1 -4.13 -6.31 -26.73
CA MET A 1 -4.47 -4.87 -26.65
C MET A 1 -5.45 -4.63 -25.49
N ASN A 2 -5.04 -4.72 -24.22
CA ASN A 2 -5.91 -4.46 -23.05
C ASN A 2 -5.28 -3.53 -21.98
N GLY A 3 -4.02 -3.13 -22.17
CA GLY A 3 -3.24 -2.43 -21.14
C GLY A 3 -3.78 -1.07 -20.70
N ALA A 4 -4.47 -0.35 -21.60
CA ALA A 4 -5.09 0.94 -21.25
C ALA A 4 -6.28 0.77 -20.28
N VAL A 5 -7.11 -0.26 -20.50
CA VAL A 5 -8.27 -0.59 -19.66
C VAL A 5 -7.81 -1.14 -18.31
N GLU A 6 -6.72 -1.92 -18.29
CA GLU A 6 -6.11 -2.42 -17.06
C GLU A 6 -5.47 -1.31 -16.21
N ALA A 7 -4.78 -0.35 -16.85
CA ALA A 7 -4.23 0.81 -16.17
C ALA A 7 -5.32 1.71 -15.57
N GLU A 8 -6.44 1.89 -16.28
CA GLU A 8 -7.58 2.67 -15.78
C GLU A 8 -8.29 1.97 -14.62
N LYS A 9 -8.51 0.66 -14.73
CA LYS A 9 -9.07 -0.18 -13.65
C LYS A 9 -8.20 -0.14 -12.40
N LYS A 10 -6.87 -0.19 -12.55
CA LYS A 10 -5.90 -0.04 -11.45
C LYS A 10 -5.97 1.35 -10.82
N LYS A 11 -6.05 2.41 -11.64
CA LYS A 11 -6.17 3.80 -11.17
C LYS A 11 -7.43 4.03 -10.35
N ILE A 12 -8.58 3.52 -10.79
CA ILE A 12 -9.86 3.62 -10.08
C ILE A 12 -9.79 2.89 -8.74
N LYS A 13 -9.21 1.69 -8.72
CA LYS A 13 -9.05 0.88 -7.51
C LYS A 13 -8.15 1.55 -6.47
N ASN A 14 -7.04 2.16 -6.91
CA ASN A 14 -6.14 2.91 -6.05
C ASN A 14 -6.82 4.13 -5.43
N LYS A 15 -7.63 4.86 -6.21
CA LYS A 15 -8.40 6.01 -5.73
C LYS A 15 -9.39 5.61 -4.63
N ASN A 16 -10.09 4.49 -4.78
CA ASN A 16 -11.02 4.00 -3.77
C ASN A 16 -10.33 3.59 -2.46
N ILE A 17 -9.13 3.01 -2.54
CA ILE A 17 -8.33 2.66 -1.36
C ILE A 17 -7.91 3.93 -0.59
N LEU A 18 -7.46 4.97 -1.31
CA LEU A 18 -7.11 6.26 -0.70
C LEU A 18 -8.32 6.94 -0.05
N LEU A 19 -9.50 6.83 -0.67
CA LEU A 19 -10.75 7.36 -0.12
C LEU A 19 -11.19 6.60 1.14
N GLU A 20 -11.09 5.27 1.18
CA GLU A 20 -11.40 4.49 2.39
C GLU A 20 -10.45 4.81 3.56
N ILE A 21 -9.16 4.99 3.29
CA ILE A 21 -8.17 5.42 4.30
C ILE A 21 -8.54 6.82 4.82
N ALA A 22 -9.02 7.71 3.96
CA ALA A 22 -9.45 9.05 4.36
C ALA A 22 -10.76 9.03 5.20
N ILE A 23 -11.67 8.10 4.91
CA ILE A 23 -12.95 7.94 5.64
C ILE A 23 -12.74 7.31 7.02
N THR A 24 -11.75 6.43 7.18
CA THR A 24 -11.37 5.81 8.47
C THR A 24 -10.48 6.71 9.33
N TYR A 25 -10.87 7.98 9.47
CA TYR A 25 -10.10 9.06 10.13
C TYR A 25 -9.78 8.82 11.62
N ARG A 26 -10.47 7.87 12.29
CA ARG A 26 -10.24 7.55 13.71
C ARG A 26 -8.89 6.87 13.97
N ASP A 27 -8.35 6.14 13.00
CA ASP A 27 -7.18 5.27 13.21
C ASP A 27 -6.04 5.57 12.20
N TRP A 28 -5.93 6.83 11.76
CA TRP A 28 -4.96 7.25 10.74
C TRP A 28 -3.52 6.85 11.08
N HIS A 29 -3.16 6.86 12.36
CA HIS A 29 -1.84 6.48 12.87
C HIS A 29 -1.56 4.97 12.70
N GLU A 30 -2.60 4.15 12.70
CA GLU A 30 -2.52 2.72 12.43
C GLU A 30 -2.45 2.42 10.92
N MET A 31 -3.06 3.29 10.10
CA MET A 31 -3.00 3.22 8.64
C MET A 31 -1.71 3.79 8.05
N LEU A 32 -1.04 4.68 8.78
CA LEU A 32 0.13 5.43 8.30
C LEU A 32 1.25 4.53 7.75
N PRO A 33 1.65 3.43 8.42
CA PRO A 33 2.75 2.63 7.89
C PRO A 33 2.34 1.80 6.67
N PHE A 34 1.05 1.47 6.51
CA PHE A 34 0.53 0.86 5.28
C PHE A 34 0.54 1.84 4.11
N ALA A 35 0.08 3.08 4.34
CA ALA A 35 0.11 4.14 3.34
C ALA A 35 1.54 4.48 2.90
N LEU A 36 2.46 4.56 3.86
CA LEU A 36 3.89 4.79 3.60
C LEU A 36 4.52 3.65 2.81
N HIS A 37 4.19 2.40 3.14
CA HIS A 37 4.64 1.25 2.38
C HIS A 37 4.15 1.30 0.93
N ALA A 38 2.85 1.50 0.71
CA ALA A 38 2.26 1.62 -0.62
C ALA A 38 2.90 2.77 -1.42
N TYR A 39 3.22 3.88 -0.76
CA TYR A 39 3.94 4.97 -1.39
C TYR A 39 5.33 4.53 -1.87
N ARG A 40 6.11 3.88 -1.00
CA ARG A 40 7.48 3.43 -1.26
C ARG A 40 7.59 2.37 -2.35
N THR A 41 6.59 1.50 -2.51
CA THR A 41 6.63 0.38 -3.46
C THR A 41 5.85 0.60 -4.75
N SER A 42 5.02 1.63 -4.82
CA SER A 42 4.33 1.97 -6.06
C SER A 42 5.23 2.81 -6.98
N VAL A 43 5.36 2.33 -8.21
CA VAL A 43 6.07 3.00 -9.31
C VAL A 43 5.48 4.39 -9.54
N ARG A 44 6.35 5.41 -9.55
CA ARG A 44 5.95 6.79 -9.81
C ARG A 44 5.96 7.05 -11.31
N THR A 45 4.95 7.75 -11.81
CA THR A 45 4.83 8.11 -13.23
C THR A 45 5.95 9.05 -13.69
N SER A 46 6.51 9.86 -12.80
CA SER A 46 7.59 10.80 -13.11
C SER A 46 8.94 10.12 -13.31
N THR A 47 9.23 9.04 -12.61
CA THR A 47 10.55 8.39 -12.61
C THR A 47 10.53 6.99 -13.21
N GLY A 48 9.35 6.39 -13.42
CA GLY A 48 9.22 5.00 -13.85
C GLY A 48 9.73 3.97 -12.83
N ALA A 49 10.12 4.43 -11.64
CA ALA A 49 10.68 3.61 -10.58
C ALA A 49 9.95 3.82 -9.25
N THR A 50 10.12 2.88 -8.32
CA THR A 50 9.57 3.01 -6.96
C THR A 50 10.45 3.96 -6.14
N PRO A 51 9.89 4.75 -5.21
CA PRO A 51 10.72 5.57 -4.32
C PRO A 51 11.75 4.75 -3.53
N TYR A 52 11.41 3.51 -3.15
CA TYR A 52 12.33 2.63 -2.45
C TYR A 52 13.53 2.22 -3.32
N SER A 53 13.29 1.82 -4.57
CA SER A 53 14.37 1.41 -5.48
C SER A 53 15.29 2.56 -5.86
N ILE A 54 14.80 3.80 -5.88
CA ILE A 54 15.64 4.97 -6.09
C ILE A 54 16.59 5.21 -4.91
N VAL A 55 16.12 5.01 -3.67
CA VAL A 55 16.92 5.26 -2.47
C VAL A 55 17.93 4.14 -2.20
N TYR A 56 17.51 2.87 -2.36
CA TYR A 56 18.29 1.72 -1.94
C TYR A 56 18.89 0.91 -3.11
N GLY A 57 18.54 1.24 -4.36
CA GLY A 57 19.02 0.52 -5.55
C GLY A 57 18.43 -0.88 -5.72
N MET A 58 17.42 -1.26 -4.94
CA MET A 58 16.77 -2.57 -4.98
C MET A 58 15.25 -2.46 -4.81
N GLU A 59 14.50 -3.46 -5.27
CA GLU A 59 13.06 -3.52 -5.02
C GLU A 59 12.75 -3.82 -3.54
N ALA A 60 11.64 -3.28 -3.06
CA ALA A 60 11.21 -3.51 -1.69
C ALA A 60 10.64 -4.93 -1.54
N VAL A 61 11.25 -5.72 -0.65
CA VAL A 61 10.65 -6.96 -0.15
C VAL A 61 9.89 -6.60 1.14
N LEU A 62 8.65 -7.07 1.24
CA LEU A 62 7.64 -6.79 2.28
C LEU A 62 8.25 -6.27 3.62
N PRO A 63 8.09 -4.99 3.96
CA PRO A 63 8.89 -4.37 5.00
C PRO A 63 8.46 -4.78 6.41
N LEU A 64 9.45 -4.72 7.31
CA LEU A 64 9.34 -5.01 8.74
C LEU A 64 8.18 -4.25 9.43
N GLU A 65 7.84 -3.06 8.93
CA GLU A 65 6.77 -2.18 9.41
C GLU A 65 5.40 -2.89 9.43
N MET A 66 5.09 -3.70 8.41
CA MET A 66 3.87 -4.52 8.39
C MET A 66 3.89 -5.63 9.46
N LYS A 67 5.06 -6.19 9.75
CA LYS A 67 5.24 -7.25 10.76
C LYS A 67 5.10 -6.71 12.19
N TYR A 68 5.46 -5.45 12.44
CA TYR A 68 5.25 -4.82 13.74
C TYR A 68 3.79 -4.40 13.95
N LEU A 69 3.13 -3.88 12.92
CA LEU A 69 1.70 -3.55 12.98
C LEU A 69 0.80 -4.76 13.20
N SER A 70 1.19 -5.95 12.72
CA SER A 70 0.44 -7.18 12.99
C SER A 70 0.43 -7.57 14.48
N LYS A 71 1.35 -7.03 15.28
CA LYS A 71 1.54 -7.36 16.70
C LYS A 71 0.90 -6.33 17.65
N SER A 72 0.14 -5.36 17.14
CA SER A 72 -0.50 -4.35 17.99
C SER A 72 -1.44 -5.01 19.03
N PRO A 73 -1.46 -4.55 20.30
CA PRO A 73 -2.25 -5.15 21.38
C PRO A 73 -3.77 -5.07 21.17
N HIS A 74 -4.25 -4.25 20.23
CA HIS A 74 -5.68 -3.98 20.01
C HIS A 74 -6.45 -5.08 19.25
N GLY A 75 -5.83 -6.23 18.95
CA GLY A 75 -6.56 -7.47 18.69
C GLY A 75 -7.02 -7.74 17.26
N ASP A 76 -6.59 -6.96 16.26
CA ASP A 76 -7.00 -7.14 14.87
C ASP A 76 -5.88 -6.91 13.83
N GLY A 77 -4.62 -6.92 14.27
CA GLY A 77 -3.43 -6.80 13.42
C GLY A 77 -3.34 -7.82 12.28
N VAL A 78 -3.89 -9.03 12.47
CA VAL A 78 -3.95 -10.07 11.42
C VAL A 78 -4.94 -9.69 10.32
N ARG A 79 -6.16 -9.24 10.66
CA ARG A 79 -7.18 -8.82 9.69
C ARG A 79 -6.71 -7.61 8.88
N ARG A 80 -5.93 -6.72 9.49
CA ARG A 80 -5.35 -5.53 8.85
C ARG A 80 -4.16 -5.87 7.94
N SER A 81 -3.29 -6.79 8.37
CA SER A 81 -2.23 -7.32 7.50
C SER A 81 -2.80 -8.09 6.31
N GLN A 82 -3.90 -8.84 6.51
CA GLN A 82 -4.62 -9.54 5.45
C GLN A 82 -5.32 -8.56 4.52
N TRP A 83 -5.93 -7.49 5.04
CA TRP A 83 -6.48 -6.40 4.23
C TRP A 83 -5.38 -5.76 3.38
N ALA A 84 -4.25 -5.38 3.98
CA ALA A 84 -3.16 -4.74 3.26
C ALA A 84 -2.50 -5.67 2.23
N LYS A 85 -2.33 -6.95 2.58
CA LYS A 85 -1.85 -8.00 1.67
C LYS A 85 -2.83 -8.26 0.52
N SER A 86 -4.13 -8.38 0.82
CA SER A 86 -5.18 -8.57 -0.18
C SER A 86 -5.31 -7.38 -1.12
N ARG A 87 -5.05 -6.16 -0.63
CA ARG A 87 -4.95 -4.96 -1.48
C ARG A 87 -3.66 -4.92 -2.30
N TYR A 88 -2.53 -5.39 -1.76
CA TYR A 88 -1.26 -5.50 -2.47
C TYR A 88 -1.30 -6.51 -3.63
N GLU A 89 -1.87 -7.70 -3.40
CA GLU A 89 -2.07 -8.75 -4.43
C GLU A 89 -3.08 -8.34 -5.52
N GLN A 90 -3.78 -7.23 -5.30
CA GLN A 90 -4.81 -6.69 -6.15
C GLN A 90 -4.37 -5.49 -7.00
N LEU A 91 -3.10 -5.06 -6.85
CA LEU A 91 -2.40 -4.02 -7.61
C LEU A 91 -1.60 -4.63 -8.75
#